data_AF-A0A934VY74-F1
#
_entry.id   AF-A0A934VY74-F1
#
_cell.length_a   1.000
_cell.length_b   1.000
_cell.length_c   1.000
_cell.angle_alpha   90.00
_cell.angle_beta   90.00
_cell.angle_gamma   90.00
#
_symmetry.space_group_name_H-M   'P 1'
#
loop_
_entity.id
_entity.type
_entity.pdbx_description
1 polymer ?
#
loop_
_entity_poly.entity_id
_entity_poly.type
_entity_poly.pdbx_seq_one_letter_code
_entity_poly.pdbx_strand_id
1 'polypeptide(L)'
;MSWIIFTTEHVRAQISERELETYEDMAAEQSPNGSGAFEQIEPRLALIVPQVCERIRGRIMANPRVHTLGPAGTIPAFMIFSAAVIAKAALIAIPPLEDGETGPRQRQLNQAETELRSLSGMDPKAFAIAEPPSASSSVRYGGQPLLD
;
A
#
# COMPACT_ATOMS: atom_id res chain seq x y z
N MET A 1 -9.06 4.29 12.89
CA MET A 1 -8.69 3.25 11.90
C MET A 1 -7.22 2.91 12.03
N SER A 2 -6.81 1.71 11.60
CA SER A 2 -5.39 1.33 11.54
C SER A 2 -4.73 1.89 10.28
N TRP A 3 -3.64 2.62 10.51
CA TRP A 3 -2.65 2.94 9.48
C TRP A 3 -1.58 1.86 9.53
N ILE A 4 -1.12 1.41 8.37
CA ILE A 4 -0.19 0.29 8.27
C ILE A 4 0.96 0.62 7.33
N ILE A 5 2.07 -0.09 7.48
CA ILE A 5 3.21 0.02 6.58
C ILE A 5 2.88 -0.73 5.29
N PHE A 6 2.90 -0.03 4.16
CA PHE A 6 2.76 -0.64 2.84
C PHE A 6 4.13 -1.11 2.36
N THR A 7 4.24 -2.38 1.99
CA THR A 7 5.52 -3.06 1.66
C THR A 7 5.44 -3.80 0.33
N THR A 8 6.59 -4.23 -0.19
CA THR A 8 6.68 -5.06 -1.41
C THR A 8 5.94 -6.39 -1.25
N GLU A 9 5.92 -6.97 -0.05
CA GLU A 9 5.16 -8.20 0.25
C GLU A 9 3.66 -8.06 -0.02
N HIS A 10 3.07 -6.90 0.28
CA HIS A 10 1.65 -6.65 -0.01
C HIS A 10 1.36 -6.67 -1.51
N VAL A 11 2.32 -6.21 -2.32
CA VAL A 11 2.22 -6.24 -3.78
C VAL A 11 2.43 -7.66 -4.29
N ARG A 12 3.44 -8.37 -3.76
CA ARG A 12 3.73 -9.77 -4.11
C ARG A 12 2.54 -10.69 -3.83
N ALA A 13 1.83 -10.48 -2.73
CA ALA A 13 0.62 -11.24 -2.40
C ALA A 13 -0.52 -11.08 -3.43
N GLN A 14 -0.47 -10.08 -4.30
CA GLN A 14 -1.44 -9.85 -5.40
C GLN A 14 -0.94 -10.34 -6.77
N ILE A 15 0.29 -10.81 -6.85
CA ILE A 15 0.86 -11.37 -8.08
C ILE A 15 0.85 -12.89 -7.94
N SER A 16 0.29 -13.59 -8.92
CA SER A 16 0.35 -15.06 -8.90
C SER A 16 1.77 -15.54 -9.18
N GLU A 17 2.12 -16.74 -8.69
CA GLU A 17 3.46 -17.32 -8.90
C GLU A 17 3.80 -17.43 -10.40
N ARG A 18 2.82 -17.79 -11.23
CA ARG A 18 2.95 -17.84 -12.70
C ARG A 18 3.21 -16.47 -13.34
N GLU A 19 2.61 -15.41 -12.79
CA GLU A 19 2.88 -14.05 -13.27
C GLU A 19 4.29 -13.60 -12.88
N LEU A 20 4.75 -13.92 -11.66
CA LEU A 20 6.12 -13.66 -11.21
C LEU A 20 7.14 -14.32 -12.14
N GLU A 21 6.97 -15.61 -12.44
CA GLU A 21 7.82 -16.36 -13.38
C GLU A 21 7.86 -15.68 -14.76
N THR A 22 6.69 -15.30 -15.30
CA THR A 22 6.62 -14.62 -16.60
C THR A 22 7.37 -13.28 -16.59
N TYR A 23 7.31 -12.53 -15.49
CA TYR A 23 8.02 -11.26 -15.38
C TYR A 23 9.54 -11.44 -15.26
N GLU A 24 9.98 -12.47 -14.55
CA GLU A 24 11.39 -12.83 -14.45
C GLU A 24 11.93 -13.30 -15.81
N ASP A 25 11.16 -14.09 -16.55
CA ASP A 25 11.48 -14.56 -17.90
C ASP A 25 11.56 -13.39 -18.90
N MET A 26 10.57 -12.48 -18.90
CA MET A 26 10.60 -11.27 -19.74
C MET A 26 11.79 -10.36 -19.42
N ALA A 27 12.16 -10.25 -18.15
CA ALA A 27 13.34 -9.49 -17.73
C ALA A 27 14.64 -10.14 -18.20
N ALA A 28 14.69 -11.48 -18.28
CA ALA A 28 15.82 -12.23 -18.79
C ALA A 28 15.96 -12.11 -20.32
N GLU A 29 14.86 -12.21 -21.08
CA GLU A 29 14.87 -12.13 -22.55
C GLU A 29 15.29 -10.76 -23.09
N GLN A 30 14.99 -9.67 -22.38
CA GLN A 30 15.35 -8.31 -22.79
C GLN A 30 16.82 -7.95 -22.53
N SER A 31 17.62 -8.86 -21.96
CA SER A 31 19.04 -8.64 -21.67
C SER A 31 19.96 -9.69 -22.33
N PRO A 32 20.20 -9.60 -23.66
CA PRO A 32 21.01 -10.58 -24.38
C PRO A 32 22.52 -10.46 -24.13
N ASN A 33 22.98 -9.42 -23.42
CA ASN A 33 24.40 -9.09 -23.27
C ASN A 33 24.81 -8.86 -21.81
N GLY A 34 24.57 -9.82 -20.91
CA GLY A 34 25.38 -10.08 -19.70
C GLY A 34 25.66 -8.94 -18.70
N SER A 35 25.13 -7.74 -18.89
CA SER A 35 25.17 -6.61 -17.96
C SER A 35 23.75 -6.42 -17.43
N GLY A 36 23.39 -7.25 -16.45
CA GLY A 36 22.07 -7.40 -15.85
C GLY A 36 21.53 -6.14 -15.19
N ALA A 37 21.02 -5.21 -16.01
CA ALA A 37 20.41 -3.95 -15.56
C ALA A 37 18.90 -3.88 -15.84
N PHE A 38 18.24 -5.01 -16.15
CA PHE A 38 16.84 -5.18 -15.77
C PHE A 38 16.85 -5.82 -14.39
N GLU A 39 16.88 -4.97 -13.38
CA GLU A 39 16.87 -5.36 -11.99
C GLU A 39 15.66 -6.25 -11.70
N GLN A 40 15.89 -7.25 -10.84
CA GLN A 40 14.88 -8.14 -10.26
C GLN A 40 13.59 -7.38 -9.90
N ILE A 41 12.46 -8.08 -9.85
CA ILE A 41 11.15 -7.49 -9.51
C ILE A 41 11.22 -6.73 -8.17
N GLU A 42 12.00 -7.23 -7.21
CA GLU A 42 12.16 -6.65 -5.88
C GLU A 42 12.72 -5.20 -5.88
N PRO A 43 13.88 -4.88 -6.49
CA PRO A 43 14.34 -3.50 -6.67
C PRO A 43 13.31 -2.55 -7.28
N ARG A 44 12.58 -3.00 -8.30
CA ARG A 44 11.54 -2.19 -8.95
C ARG A 44 10.37 -1.93 -8.02
N LEU A 45 9.91 -2.95 -7.30
CA LEU A 45 8.89 -2.81 -6.27
C LEU A 45 9.33 -1.88 -5.14
N ALA A 46 10.59 -1.95 -4.73
CA ALA A 46 11.16 -1.06 -3.70
C ALA A 46 11.13 0.43 -4.12
N LEU A 47 11.19 0.73 -5.41
CA LEU A 47 11.02 2.09 -5.94
C LEU A 47 9.54 2.49 -6.08
N ILE A 48 8.65 1.55 -6.44
CA ILE A 48 7.23 1.81 -6.69
C ILE A 48 6.44 1.98 -5.39
N VAL A 49 6.70 1.16 -4.37
CA VAL A 49 5.96 1.15 -3.10
C VAL A 49 5.95 2.53 -2.43
N PRO A 50 7.09 3.24 -2.27
CA PRO A 50 7.11 4.60 -1.74
C PRO A 50 6.28 5.58 -2.58
N GLN A 51 6.35 5.49 -3.91
CA GLN A 51 5.60 6.38 -4.81
C GLN A 51 4.09 6.19 -4.68
N VAL A 52 3.62 4.94 -4.57
CA VAL A 52 2.21 4.62 -4.37
C VAL A 52 1.74 5.09 -2.99
N CYS A 53 2.57 4.90 -1.97
CA CYS A 53 2.30 5.39 -0.61
C CYS A 53 2.12 6.92 -0.60
N GLU A 54 3.06 7.65 -1.20
CA GLU A 54 2.97 9.12 -1.32
C GLU A 54 1.78 9.56 -2.18
N ARG A 55 1.46 8.85 -3.26
CA ARG A 55 0.28 9.14 -4.09
C ARG A 55 -1.02 9.01 -3.29
N ILE A 56 -1.16 7.99 -2.45
CA ILE A 56 -2.32 7.82 -1.56
C ILE A 56 -2.38 8.92 -0.52
N ARG A 57 -1.26 9.18 0.17
CA ARG A 57 -1.16 10.21 1.21
C ARG A 57 -1.46 11.60 0.65
N GLY A 58 -0.93 11.93 -0.52
CA GLY A 58 -1.21 13.18 -1.22
C GLY A 58 -2.70 13.32 -1.60
N ARG A 59 -3.36 12.24 -1.98
CA ARG A 59 -4.82 12.25 -2.26
C ARG A 59 -5.66 12.45 -1.00
N ILE A 60 -5.26 11.87 0.12
CA ILE A 60 -5.90 12.12 1.42
C ILE A 60 -5.70 13.58 1.84
N MET A 61 -4.50 14.14 1.69
CA MET A 61 -4.21 15.54 2.01
C MET A 61 -4.91 16.55 1.07
N ALA A 62 -5.28 16.13 -0.13
CA ALA A 62 -6.12 16.95 -1.01
C ALA A 62 -7.55 17.15 -0.46
N ASN A 63 -7.96 16.39 0.56
CA ASN A 63 -9.20 16.62 1.29
C ASN A 63 -9.00 17.77 2.31
N PRO A 64 -9.68 18.93 2.15
CA PRO A 64 -9.46 20.09 3.01
C PRO A 64 -9.91 19.86 4.47
N ARG A 65 -10.67 18.79 4.73
CA ARG A 65 -11.17 18.44 6.07
C ARG A 65 -10.26 17.47 6.81
N VAL A 66 -9.21 16.97 6.16
CA VAL A 66 -8.22 16.07 6.77
C VAL A 66 -7.01 16.89 7.16
N HIS A 67 -6.77 16.99 8.47
CA HIS A 67 -5.66 17.77 9.02
C HIS A 67 -4.52 16.90 9.55
N THR A 68 -4.74 15.59 9.66
CA THR A 68 -3.79 14.64 10.20
C THR A 68 -3.68 13.40 9.30
N LEU A 69 -2.45 12.93 9.12
CA LEU A 69 -2.14 11.64 8.49
C LEU A 69 -1.55 10.72 9.55
N GLY A 70 -1.61 9.41 9.29
CA GLY A 70 -0.80 8.45 10.02
C GLY A 70 0.71 8.63 9.76
N PRO A 71 1.54 7.83 10.46
CA PRO A 71 3.00 7.89 10.38
C PRO A 71 3.53 7.87 8.94
N ALA A 72 4.71 8.44 8.71
CA ALA A 72 5.36 8.39 7.39
C ALA A 72 5.50 6.94 6.90
N GLY A 73 5.36 6.70 5.59
CA GLY A 73 5.39 5.37 5.02
C GLY A 73 4.15 4.51 5.27
N THR A 74 3.11 5.06 5.91
CA THR A 74 1.85 4.33 6.16
C THR A 74 0.67 4.82 5.32
N ILE A 75 -0.25 3.89 5.06
CA ILE A 75 -1.55 4.12 4.40
C ILE A 75 -2.70 3.57 5.27
N PRO A 76 -3.95 4.01 5.07
CA PRO A 76 -5.10 3.38 5.71
C PRO A 76 -5.24 1.91 5.30
N ALA A 77 -5.49 1.01 6.24
CA ALA A 77 -5.54 -0.43 5.97
C ALA A 77 -6.55 -0.85 4.88
N PHE A 78 -7.66 -0.12 4.74
CA PHE A 78 -8.65 -0.41 3.69
C PHE A 78 -8.12 -0.13 2.27
N MET A 79 -7.05 0.64 2.11
CA MET A 79 -6.43 0.95 0.82
C MET A 79 -5.40 -0.10 0.38
N ILE A 80 -5.06 -1.11 1.18
CA ILE A 80 -4.01 -2.11 0.85
C ILE A 80 -4.22 -2.70 -0.53
N PHE A 81 -5.44 -3.19 -0.79
CA PHE A 81 -5.76 -3.91 -2.01
C PHE A 81 -5.57 -3.00 -3.23
N SER A 82 -6.16 -1.81 -3.18
CA SER A 82 -6.09 -0.82 -4.26
C SER A 82 -4.67 -0.27 -4.45
N ALA A 83 -3.91 -0.10 -3.36
CA ALA A 83 -2.49 0.25 -3.41
C ALA A 83 -1.66 -0.84 -4.12
N ALA A 84 -1.88 -2.11 -3.77
CA ALA A 84 -1.19 -3.24 -4.38
C ALA A 84 -1.54 -3.40 -5.87
N VAL A 85 -2.81 -3.20 -6.26
CA VAL A 85 -3.24 -3.20 -7.67
C VAL A 85 -2.56 -2.08 -8.46
N ILE A 86 -2.49 -0.87 -7.91
CA ILE A 86 -1.82 0.27 -8.57
C ILE A 86 -0.31 0.00 -8.68
N ALA A 87 0.32 -0.52 -7.63
CA ALA A 87 1.74 -0.88 -7.64
C ALA A 87 2.06 -1.98 -8.66
N LYS A 88 1.21 -3.01 -8.72
CA LYS A 88 1.29 -4.09 -9.73
C LYS A 88 1.18 -3.51 -11.14
N ALA A 89 0.21 -2.64 -11.41
CA ALA A 89 0.07 -2.01 -12.73
C ALA A 89 1.31 -1.16 -13.11
N ALA A 90 1.88 -0.42 -12.15
CA ALA A 90 3.08 0.39 -12.36
C ALA A 90 4.34 -0.46 -12.62
N LEU A 91 4.43 -1.65 -12.02
CA LEU A 91 5.51 -2.61 -12.29
C LEU A 91 5.45 -3.12 -13.73
N ILE A 92 4.25 -3.31 -14.27
CA ILE A 92 4.02 -4.06 -15.49
C ILE A 92 4.12 -3.18 -16.75
N ALA A 93 3.82 -1.87 -16.69
CA ALA A 93 3.72 -1.00 -17.89
C ALA A 93 2.85 -1.60 -19.03
N ILE A 94 1.96 -2.54 -18.67
CA ILE A 94 0.99 -3.32 -19.45
C ILE A 94 1.44 -3.71 -20.88
N PRO A 95 2.28 -4.73 -21.06
CA PRO A 95 2.11 -5.67 -22.16
C PRO A 95 0.95 -6.64 -21.82
N PRO A 96 0.05 -6.95 -22.77
CA PRO A 96 -1.04 -7.88 -22.54
C PRO A 96 -0.46 -9.30 -22.33
N LEU A 97 -0.90 -9.97 -21.26
CA LEU A 97 -0.90 -11.43 -21.23
C LEU A 97 -2.00 -11.89 -22.18
N GLU A 98 -1.61 -12.79 -23.09
CA GLU A 98 -2.34 -13.50 -24.16
C GLU A 98 -3.82 -13.11 -24.39
N ASP A 99 -4.14 -12.88 -25.67
CA ASP A 99 -5.43 -12.48 -26.25
C ASP A 99 -6.67 -13.05 -25.52
N GLY A 100 -7.09 -12.40 -24.43
CA GLY A 100 -8.28 -12.80 -23.69
C GLY A 100 -8.49 -12.18 -22.30
N GLU A 101 -7.42 -11.82 -21.56
CA GLU A 101 -7.52 -11.48 -20.11
C GLU A 101 -7.28 -10.00 -19.75
N THR A 102 -7.32 -9.07 -20.70
CA THR A 102 -7.15 -7.63 -20.40
C THR A 102 -8.34 -7.01 -19.66
N GLY A 103 -9.55 -7.55 -19.85
CA GLY A 103 -10.79 -7.00 -19.28
C GLY A 103 -10.86 -6.97 -17.75
N PRO A 104 -10.55 -8.07 -17.02
CA PRO A 104 -10.60 -8.08 -15.55
C PRO A 104 -9.54 -7.20 -14.89
N ARG A 105 -8.30 -7.22 -15.38
CA ARG A 105 -7.18 -6.43 -14.81
C ARG A 105 -7.38 -4.94 -14.98
N GLN A 106 -7.78 -4.51 -16.19
CA GLN A 106 -8.06 -3.11 -16.45
C GLN A 106 -9.24 -2.61 -15.61
N ARG A 107 -10.27 -3.44 -15.41
CA ARG A 107 -11.39 -3.09 -14.52
C ARG A 107 -10.94 -2.93 -13.06
N GLN A 108 -10.10 -3.82 -12.55
CA GLN A 108 -9.54 -3.71 -11.20
C GLN A 108 -8.69 -2.45 -11.04
N LEU A 109 -7.85 -2.11 -12.03
CA LEU A 109 -7.07 -0.88 -12.01
C LEU A 109 -7.98 0.36 -12.03
N ASN A 110 -8.96 0.41 -12.93
CA ASN A 110 -9.91 1.52 -13.00
C ASN A 110 -10.69 1.69 -11.69
N GLN A 111 -11.06 0.59 -11.05
CA GLN A 111 -11.70 0.59 -9.73
C GLN A 111 -10.77 1.16 -8.65
N ALA A 112 -9.53 0.65 -8.56
CA ALA A 112 -8.53 1.14 -7.63
C ALA A 112 -8.22 2.64 -7.82
N GLU A 113 -8.16 3.12 -9.07
CA GLU A 113 -7.99 4.54 -9.37
C GLU A 113 -9.22 5.38 -9.04
N THR A 114 -10.42 4.80 -9.11
CA THR A 114 -11.67 5.46 -8.69
C THR A 114 -11.71 5.62 -7.18
N GLU A 115 -11.33 4.58 -6.44
CA GLU A 115 -11.19 4.62 -4.98
C GLU A 115 -10.11 5.61 -4.54
N LEU A 116 -8.96 5.63 -5.21
CA LEU A 116 -7.92 6.61 -4.95
C LEU A 116 -8.41 8.05 -5.13
N ARG A 117 -9.24 8.29 -6.16
CA ARG A 117 -9.86 9.60 -6.41
C ARG A 117 -10.93 9.95 -5.38
N SER A 118 -11.66 8.98 -4.85
CA SER A 118 -12.72 9.24 -3.87
C SER A 118 -12.18 9.66 -2.50
N LEU A 119 -10.90 9.36 -2.19
CA LEU A 119 -10.26 9.75 -0.93
C LEU A 119 -10.35 11.26 -0.63
N SER A 120 -10.26 12.11 -1.67
CA SER A 120 -10.32 13.57 -1.48
C SER A 120 -11.70 14.07 -1.05
N GLY A 121 -12.76 13.27 -1.22
CA GLY A 121 -14.13 13.58 -0.81
C GLY A 121 -14.66 12.75 0.36
N MET A 122 -13.86 11.82 0.89
CA MET A 122 -14.26 10.91 1.96
C MET A 122 -14.42 11.64 3.31
N ASP A 123 -15.26 11.10 4.21
CA ASP A 123 -15.38 11.63 5.58
C ASP A 123 -14.00 11.58 6.28
N PRO A 124 -13.49 12.69 6.83
CA PRO A 124 -12.20 12.71 7.52
C PRO A 124 -12.09 11.70 8.67
N LYS A 125 -13.22 11.29 9.27
CA LYS A 125 -13.25 10.23 10.30
C LYS A 125 -12.73 8.90 9.79
N ALA A 126 -12.80 8.65 8.47
CA ALA A 126 -12.22 7.46 7.87
C ALA A 126 -10.69 7.41 7.99
N PHE A 127 -10.04 8.56 8.14
CA PHE A 127 -8.57 8.66 8.26
C PHE A 127 -8.09 8.85 9.69
N ALA A 128 -9.01 9.04 10.64
CA ALA A 128 -8.67 9.27 12.04
C ALA A 128 -7.81 8.12 12.58
N ILE A 129 -6.64 8.50 13.10
CA ILE A 129 -5.77 7.59 13.85
C ILE A 129 -6.56 7.19 15.10
N ALA A 130 -6.76 5.89 15.31
CA ALA A 130 -7.35 5.45 16.57
C ALA A 130 -6.44 5.91 17.71
N GLU A 131 -6.96 6.70 18.65
CA GLU A 131 -6.23 6.93 19.89
C GLU A 131 -5.95 5.56 20.52
N PRO A 132 -4.70 5.28 20.94
CA PRO A 132 -4.47 4.09 21.75
C PRO A 132 -5.42 4.18 22.96
N PRO A 133 -6.05 3.08 23.40
CA PRO A 133 -6.84 3.12 24.62
C PRO A 133 -5.94 3.69 25.71
N SER A 134 -6.31 4.85 26.26
CA SER A 134 -5.56 5.48 27.34
C SER A 134 -5.36 4.43 28.42
N ALA A 135 -4.13 3.95 28.55
CA ALA A 135 -3.76 3.08 29.64
C ALA A 135 -3.97 3.89 30.91
N SER A 136 -5.10 3.65 31.56
CA SER A 136 -5.39 4.10 32.92
C SER A 136 -4.32 3.51 33.83
N SER A 137 -3.21 4.22 33.95
CA SER A 137 -2.23 4.07 35.02
C SER A 137 -2.92 4.48 36.31
N SER A 138 -3.47 3.49 37.02
CA SER A 138 -3.81 3.62 38.43
C SER A 138 -3.28 2.41 39.18
N VAL A 139 -1.97 2.25 39.17
CA VAL A 139 -1.28 1.46 40.19
C VAL A 139 -1.37 2.27 41.49
N ARG A 140 -2.38 1.97 42.33
CA ARG A 140 -2.44 2.46 43.72
C ARG A 140 -1.39 1.70 44.54
N TYR A 141 -0.15 2.19 44.57
CA TYR A 141 0.77 1.90 45.68
C TYR A 141 0.51 2.92 46.78
N GLY A 142 -0.56 2.71 47.54
CA GLY A 142 -0.88 3.49 48.74
C GLY A 142 -0.73 2.59 49.95
N GLY A 143 0.42 2.66 50.62
CA GLY A 143 0.62 2.03 51.91
C GLY A 143 -0.37 2.59 52.93
N GLN A 144 -1.08 1.71 53.61
CA GLN A 144 -1.75 2.07 54.86
C GLN A 144 -0.77 1.86 56.02
N PRO A 145 -0.51 2.89 56.84
CA PRO A 145 -0.05 2.65 58.20
C PRO A 145 -1.26 2.21 59.06
N LEU A 146 -1.13 1.06 59.71
CA LEU A 146 -2.03 0.61 60.77
C LEU A 146 -1.85 1.52 61.99
N LEU A 147 -2.91 2.27 62.34
CA LEU A 147 -3.11 2.91 63.64
C LEU A 147 -4.60 2.79 63.98
N ASP A 148 -4.95 1.67 64.64
CA ASP A 148 -5.56 1.58 65.98
C ASP A 148 -5.83 0.11 66.32
#